data_AF-A0A914ZCC9-F1
#
_entry.id   AF-A0A914ZCC9-F1
#
_cell.length_a   1.000
_cell.length_b   1.000
_cell.length_c   1.000
_cell.angle_alpha   90.00
_cell.angle_beta   90.00
_cell.angle_gamma   90.00
#
_symmetry.space_group_name_H-M   'P 1'
#
loop_
_entity.id
_entity.type
_entity.pdbx_description
1 polymer ?
#
loop_
_entity_poly.entity_id
_entity_poly.type
_entity_poly.pdbx_seq_one_letter_code
_entity_poly.pdbx_strand_id
1 'polypeptide(L)'
;MSPGWVRDGWLTETKWSPKDFMLHGWKISLSLDNFMFPFMEKFDLTKCHHGDATFPNFKYIPTLVSTEEEINEILLKKTLFVHAKYNNLLKYLNITCRDGTRRVNGLCDT
;
A
#
# COMPACT_ATOMS: atom_id res chain seq x y z
N MET A 1 -12.21 5.42 20.73
CA MET A 1 -10.95 5.17 19.99
C MET A 1 -11.33 4.67 18.61
N SER A 2 -10.90 5.34 17.54
CA SER A 2 -11.06 4.83 16.17
C SER A 2 -10.10 3.65 15.99
N PRO A 3 -10.51 2.53 15.38
CA PRO A 3 -9.57 1.47 15.01
C PRO A 3 -8.48 2.07 14.09
N GLY A 4 -7.23 1.82 14.43
CA GLY A 4 -6.09 2.22 13.61
C GLY A 4 -6.05 1.38 12.34
N TRP A 5 -5.94 2.02 11.18
CA TRP A 5 -5.95 1.32 9.90
C TRP A 5 -4.55 1.03 9.42
N VAL A 6 -4.41 -0.12 8.79
CA VAL A 6 -3.16 -0.59 8.25
C VAL A 6 -3.18 -0.38 6.75
N ARG A 7 -2.20 0.34 6.22
CA ARG A 7 -2.06 0.59 4.79
C ARG A 7 -0.70 0.14 4.29
N ASP A 8 -0.71 -0.57 3.17
CA ASP A 8 0.51 -0.99 2.48
C ASP A 8 1.22 0.24 1.90
N GLY A 9 2.50 0.43 2.25
CA GLY A 9 3.29 1.57 1.80
C GLY A 9 3.45 1.65 0.28
N TRP A 10 3.40 0.53 -0.45
CA TRP A 10 3.45 0.54 -1.90
C TRP A 10 2.27 1.31 -2.52
N LEU A 11 1.10 1.27 -1.89
CA LEU A 11 -0.09 1.95 -2.38
C LEU A 11 0.05 3.46 -2.32
N THR A 12 0.82 4.00 -1.39
CA THR A 12 0.96 5.45 -1.16
C THR A 12 2.38 5.96 -1.34
N GLU A 13 3.24 5.23 -2.05
CA GLU A 13 4.65 5.62 -2.25
C GLU A 13 5.39 5.84 -0.92
N THR A 14 5.05 5.03 0.09
CA THR A 14 5.56 5.11 1.47
C THR A 14 5.11 6.37 2.23
N LYS A 15 4.21 7.18 1.66
CA LYS A 15 3.55 8.26 2.39
C LYS A 15 2.51 7.71 3.36
N TRP A 16 2.39 8.35 4.51
CA TRP A 16 1.47 7.97 5.57
C TRP A 16 0.74 9.18 6.13
N SER A 17 -0.42 8.96 6.75
CA SER A 17 -1.20 9.99 7.43
C SER A 17 -1.43 9.65 8.91
N PRO A 18 -1.81 10.60 9.77
CA PRO A 18 -2.00 10.34 11.20
C PRO A 18 -3.00 9.23 11.56
N LYS A 19 -3.87 8.79 10.64
CA LYS A 19 -4.76 7.64 10.84
C LYS A 19 -4.13 6.29 10.47
N ASP A 20 -2.98 6.27 9.82
CA ASP A 20 -2.21 5.05 9.56
C ASP A 20 -1.60 4.52 10.85
N PHE A 21 -1.77 3.22 11.08
CA PHE A 21 -1.44 2.55 12.33
C PHE A 21 -0.28 1.55 12.22
N MET A 22 0.28 1.28 11.04
CA MET A 22 1.21 0.14 10.88
C MET A 22 2.62 0.56 10.41
N LEU A 23 3.72 0.00 10.96
CA LEU A 23 3.88 -1.41 11.33
C LEU A 23 4.87 -1.78 12.47
N HIS A 24 4.40 -2.54 13.46
CA HIS A 24 5.20 -3.50 14.23
C HIS A 24 5.31 -4.82 13.44
N GLY A 25 6.51 -5.19 13.00
CA GLY A 25 6.76 -6.46 12.31
C GLY A 25 7.79 -6.42 11.17
N TRP A 26 8.46 -5.28 10.95
CA TRP A 26 9.61 -5.26 10.03
C TRP A 26 10.70 -6.22 10.52
N LYS A 27 10.81 -7.32 9.77
CA LYS A 27 11.73 -8.43 9.99
C LYS A 27 13.14 -7.85 10.11
N ILE A 28 13.75 -8.08 11.27
CA ILE A 28 15.10 -7.64 11.70
C ILE A 28 16.22 -7.96 10.68
N SER A 29 15.94 -8.68 9.61
CA SER A 29 16.90 -9.15 8.61
C SER A 29 16.87 -8.41 7.26
N LEU A 30 16.05 -7.38 7.05
CA LEU A 30 16.17 -6.55 5.84
C LEU A 30 17.34 -5.59 6.04
N SER A 31 18.47 -5.95 5.44
CA SER A 31 19.64 -5.09 5.25
C SER A 31 19.19 -3.67 4.92
N LEU A 32 19.64 -2.73 5.75
CA LEU A 32 19.30 -1.30 5.81
C LEU A 32 19.54 -0.51 4.51
N ASP A 33 20.05 -1.15 3.46
CA ASP A 33 20.73 -0.44 2.39
C ASP A 33 19.82 -0.04 1.22
N ASN A 34 18.58 -0.54 1.11
CA ASN A 34 17.74 -0.23 -0.07
C ASN A 34 16.22 -0.15 0.12
N PHE A 35 15.68 -0.36 1.33
CA PHE A 35 14.26 -0.11 1.59
C PHE A 35 14.14 1.07 2.55
N MET A 36 13.56 2.18 2.08
CA MET A 36 13.41 3.40 2.87
C MET A 36 12.71 3.07 4.19
N PHE A 37 13.48 3.12 5.28
CA PHE A 37 12.95 3.06 6.62
C PHE A 37 12.17 4.37 6.83
N PRO A 38 10.82 4.41 6.99
CA PRO A 38 10.07 5.67 7.06
C PRO A 38 10.25 6.35 8.41
N PHE A 39 11.24 5.92 9.20
CA PHE A 39 11.56 6.44 10.51
C PHE A 39 12.96 7.03 10.50
N MET A 40 13.12 8.15 11.20
CA MET A 40 14.38 8.87 11.39
C MET A 40 15.39 8.06 12.21
N GLU A 41 14.91 7.16 13.07
CA GLU A 41 15.71 6.46 14.06
C GLU A 41 15.24 5.01 14.21
N LYS A 42 16.13 4.15 14.75
CA LYS A 42 15.76 2.79 15.16
C LYS A 42 14.78 2.84 16.33
N PHE A 43 13.87 1.88 16.38
CA PHE A 43 12.95 1.74 17.51
C PHE A 43 13.71 1.41 18.80
N ASP A 44 13.37 2.14 19.86
CA ASP A 44 13.79 1.81 21.20
C ASP A 44 12.84 0.74 21.75
N LEU A 45 13.27 -0.52 21.69
CA LEU A 45 12.44 -1.67 22.07
C LEU A 45 12.01 -1.63 23.55
N THR A 46 12.74 -0.89 24.39
CA THR A 46 12.37 -0.72 25.81
C THR A 46 11.08 0.08 25.99
N LYS A 47 10.70 0.90 25.00
CA LYS A 47 9.50 1.75 25.02
C LYS A 47 8.24 1.05 24.53
N CYS A 48 8.35 -0.15 23.94
CA CYS A 48 7.21 -0.89 23.40
C CYS A 48 6.24 -1.45 24.48
N HIS A 49 6.62 -1.41 25.75
CA HIS A 49 5.81 -1.91 26.88
C HIS A 49 5.07 -0.80 27.66
N HIS A 50 5.37 0.47 27.37
CA HIS A 50 4.73 1.61 28.01
C HIS A 50 3.66 2.18 27.09
N GLY A 51 2.37 2.01 27.45
CA GLY A 51 1.23 2.43 26.62
C GLY A 51 1.35 3.88 26.10
N ASP A 52 1.92 4.76 26.92
CA ASP A 52 2.09 6.19 26.62
C ASP A 52 3.34 6.50 25.76
N ALA A 53 4.31 5.58 25.71
CA ALA A 53 5.56 5.74 24.96
C ALA A 53 5.52 5.13 23.55
N THR A 54 4.40 4.50 23.19
CA THR A 54 4.19 3.88 21.88
C THR A 54 4.35 4.91 20.77
N PHE A 55 3.59 6.01 20.79
CA PHE A 55 3.66 7.07 19.76
C PHE A 55 5.02 7.78 19.65
N PRO A 56 5.69 8.18 20.75
CA PRO A 56 7.04 8.74 20.71
C PRO A 56 8.12 7.84 20.09
N ASN A 57 7.90 6.52 20.07
CA ASN A 57 8.86 5.56 19.52
C ASN A 57 8.82 5.50 17.97
N PHE A 58 7.73 5.97 17.35
CA PHE A 58 7.58 6.02 15.90
C PHE A 58 7.97 7.41 15.37
N LYS A 59 9.27 7.73 15.43
CA LYS A 59 9.81 8.98 14.87
C LYS A 59 9.86 8.90 13.35
N TYR A 60 8.75 9.23 12.68
CA TYR A 60 8.67 9.22 11.23
C TYR A 60 9.50 10.30 10.54
N ILE A 61 9.91 10.04 9.31
CA ILE A 61 10.54 11.04 8.43
C ILE A 61 9.47 12.08 8.05
N PRO A 62 9.67 13.39 8.35
CA PRO A 62 8.66 14.42 8.12
C PRO A 62 8.20 14.54 6.66
N THR A 63 9.07 14.27 5.69
CA THR A 63 8.74 14.36 4.26
C THR A 63 7.86 13.21 3.75
N LEU A 64 7.65 12.17 4.57
CA LEU A 64 6.76 11.06 4.26
C LEU A 64 5.39 11.22 4.91
N VAL A 65 5.19 12.25 5.74
CA VAL A 65 3.87 12.57 6.31
C VAL A 65 3.06 13.35 5.29
N SER A 66 1.85 12.88 5.01
CA SER A 66 0.88 13.52 4.14
C SER A 66 -0.46 13.72 4.86
N THR A 67 -1.30 14.57 4.31
CA THR A 67 -2.66 14.73 4.84
C THR A 67 -3.55 13.57 4.42
N GLU A 68 -4.68 13.39 5.12
CA GLU A 68 -5.68 12.37 4.76
C GLU A 68 -6.22 12.58 3.35
N GLU A 69 -6.40 13.83 2.94
CA GLU A 69 -6.88 14.22 1.62
C GLU A 69 -5.89 13.77 0.54
N GLU A 70 -4.59 14.09 0.71
CA GLU A 70 -3.54 13.67 -0.22
C GLU A 70 -3.46 12.14 -0.36
N ILE A 71 -3.53 11.43 0.77
CA ILE A 71 -3.53 9.97 0.75
C ILE A 71 -4.75 9.42 0.01
N ASN A 72 -5.95 9.96 0.27
CA ASN A 72 -7.17 9.54 -0.41
C ASN A 72 -7.11 9.83 -1.91
N GLU A 73 -6.51 10.94 -2.34
CA GLU A 73 -6.29 11.23 -3.75
C GLU A 73 -5.38 10.20 -4.42
N ILE A 74 -4.28 9.79 -3.78
CA ILE A 74 -3.38 8.76 -4.30
C ILE A 74 -4.13 7.44 -4.44
N LEU A 75 -4.86 7.03 -3.40
CA LEU A 75 -5.63 5.78 -3.40
C LEU A 75 -6.72 5.78 -4.48
N LEU A 76 -7.41 6.91 -4.66
CA LEU A 76 -8.41 7.07 -5.71
C LEU A 76 -7.80 6.95 -7.10
N LYS A 77 -6.67 7.63 -7.36
CA LYS A 77 -5.96 7.54 -8.65
C LYS A 77 -5.54 6.10 -8.96
N LYS A 78 -5.00 5.36 -7.99
CA LYS A 78 -4.63 3.95 -8.17
C LYS A 78 -5.84 3.06 -8.44
N THR A 79 -6.93 3.29 -7.71
CA THR A 79 -8.19 2.56 -7.90
C THR A 79 -8.73 2.77 -9.33
N LEU A 80 -8.78 4.02 -9.80
CA LEU A 80 -9.24 4.35 -11.15
C LEU A 80 -8.35 3.72 -12.23
N PHE A 81 -7.02 3.75 -12.04
CA PHE A 81 -6.07 3.12 -12.97
C PHE A 81 -6.29 1.61 -13.09
N VAL A 82 -6.36 0.90 -11.96
CA VAL A 82 -6.59 -0.56 -11.94
C VAL A 82 -7.95 -0.90 -12.55
N HIS A 83 -8.98 -0.12 -12.23
CA HIS A 83 -10.32 -0.31 -12.77
C HIS A 83 -10.35 -0.13 -14.30
N ALA A 84 -9.68 0.91 -14.83
CA ALA A 84 -9.58 1.12 -16.27
C ALA A 84 -8.83 -0.04 -16.97
N LYS A 85 -7.72 -0.50 -16.40
CA LYS A 85 -6.96 -1.64 -16.93
C LYS A 85 -7.79 -2.92 -16.95
N TYR A 86 -8.53 -3.19 -15.89
CA TYR A 86 -9.45 -4.33 -15.80
C TYR A 86 -10.53 -4.27 -16.89
N ASN A 87 -11.20 -3.13 -17.05
CA ASN A 87 -12.24 -2.98 -18.06
C ASN A 87 -11.70 -3.12 -19.50
N ASN A 88 -10.50 -2.61 -19.76
CA ASN A 88 -9.85 -2.78 -21.07
C ASN A 88 -9.49 -4.24 -21.34
N LEU A 89 -9.03 -4.97 -20.33
CA LEU A 89 -8.78 -6.41 -20.44
C LEU A 89 -10.08 -7.18 -20.73
N LEU A 90 -11.17 -6.88 -20.01
CA LEU A 90 -12.48 -7.50 -20.28
C LEU A 90 -12.96 -7.23 -21.71
N LYS A 91 -12.83 -5.99 -22.20
CA LYS A 91 -13.18 -5.65 -23.59
C LYS A 91 -12.35 -6.44 -24.59
N TYR A 92 -11.04 -6.51 -24.39
CA TYR A 92 -10.13 -7.27 -25.26
C TYR A 92 -10.49 -8.76 -25.30
N LEU A 93 -10.74 -9.37 -24.13
CA LEU A 93 -11.15 -10.77 -24.04
C LEU A 93 -12.50 -11.01 -24.74
N ASN A 94 -13.47 -10.11 -24.55
CA ASN A 94 -14.77 -10.20 -25.22
C ASN A 94 -14.66 -10.07 -26.75
N ILE A 95 -13.81 -9.18 -27.27
CA ILE A 95 -13.57 -9.05 -28.71
C ILE A 95 -12.88 -10.32 -29.24
N THR A 96 -11.85 -10.80 -28.54
CA THR A 96 -11.08 -11.98 -28.94
C THR A 96 -11.95 -13.25 -28.96
N CYS A 97 -12.86 -13.41 -27.99
CA CYS A 97 -13.81 -14.51 -27.99
C CYS A 97 -14.85 -14.41 -29.11
N ARG A 98 -15.28 -13.19 -29.50
CA ARG A 98 -16.22 -12.98 -30.61
C ARG A 98 -15.60 -13.23 -31.98
N ASP A 99 -14.37 -12.80 -32.20
CA ASP A 99 -13.70 -12.89 -33.50
C ASP A 99 -13.07 -14.28 -33.78
N GLY A 100 -13.24 -15.25 -32.87
CA GLY A 100 -12.75 -16.64 -33.01
C GLY A 100 -11.23 -16.79 -33.13
N THR A 101 -10.48 -15.68 -33.06
CA THR A 101 -9.07 -15.56 -33.43
C THR A 101 -8.18 -15.61 -32.19
N ARG A 102 -8.33 -16.68 -31.40
CA ARG A 102 -7.26 -17.37 -30.63
C ARG A 102 -7.88 -18.39 -29.69
N ARG A 103 -7.96 -19.64 -30.14
CA ARG A 103 -7.94 -20.78 -29.22
C ARG A 103 -6.53 -20.93 -28.66
N VAL A 104 -6.21 -20.18 -27.62
CA VAL A 104 -5.11 -20.56 -26.73
C VAL A 104 -5.72 -20.77 -25.36
N ASN A 105 -5.87 -22.05 -25.00
CA ASN A 105 -6.31 -22.55 -23.69
C ASN A 105 -7.77 -22.32 -23.30
N GLY A 106 -8.73 -22.52 -24.21
CA GLY A 106 -10.11 -22.91 -23.85
C GLY A 106 -10.90 -21.97 -22.91
N LEU A 107 -10.62 -20.67 -22.91
CA LEU A 107 -11.19 -19.69 -21.97
C LEU A 107 -12.43 -18.92 -22.50
N CYS A 108 -12.98 -19.32 -23.64
CA CYS A 108 -14.27 -18.82 -24.08
C CYS A 108 -15.27 -19.95 -23.83
N ASP A 109 -16.09 -19.81 -22.79
CA ASP A 109 -17.16 -20.75 -22.49
C ASP A 109 -18.13 -20.83 -23.68
N THR A 110 -18.57 -22.05 -24.00
CA THR A 110 -19.59 -22.38 -25.01
C THR A 110 -20.96 -21.81 -24.66
#